data_AF-A0A7L5SP54-F1
#
_entry.id   AF-A0A7L5SP54-F1
#
_cell.length_a   1.000
_cell.length_b   1.000
_cell.length_c   1.000
_cell.angle_alpha   90.00
_cell.angle_beta   90.00
_cell.angle_gamma   90.00
#
_symmetry.space_group_name_H-M   'P 1'
#
loop_
_entity.id
_entity.type
_entity.pdbx_description
1 polymer ?
#
loop_
_entity_poly.entity_id
_entity_poly.type
_entity_poly.pdbx_seq_one_letter_code
_entity_poly.pdbx_strand_id
1 'polypeptide(L)'
;MRYEELTGQVQARAQLPDRQAAERTVRATLETLAERIPGGLADHLAAQLPAGAAEPIRRVIASHEGSPEQRAHHRDHGERFGLTGFAGRIAWRIESTEEEAIREAMAFFEVLDSAVDPELMEKVYGALPHDIRGLLPEARAVQSGEAGTGNAEAGEAEGRGGAGG
;
A
#
# COMPACT_ATOMS: atom_id res chain seq x y z
N MET A 1 -3.36 -10.26 -15.17
CA MET A 1 -1.91 -10.57 -15.22
C MET A 1 -1.66 -12.00 -14.73
N ARG A 2 -0.66 -12.73 -15.26
CA ARG A 2 -0.24 -14.06 -14.72
C ARG A 2 0.84 -13.89 -13.63
N TYR A 3 0.97 -14.88 -12.74
CA TYR A 3 1.98 -14.83 -11.66
C TYR A 3 3.40 -14.67 -12.19
N GLU A 4 3.76 -15.43 -13.23
CA GLU A 4 5.09 -15.39 -13.84
C GLU A 4 5.41 -14.02 -14.45
N GLU A 5 4.40 -13.39 -15.03
CA GLU A 5 4.52 -12.06 -15.62
C GLU A 5 4.69 -10.99 -14.54
N LEU A 6 3.95 -11.10 -13.44
CA LEU A 6 4.14 -10.26 -12.25
C LEU A 6 5.57 -10.38 -11.72
N THR A 7 6.04 -11.61 -11.47
CA THR A 7 7.40 -11.86 -10.96
C THR A 7 8.48 -11.39 -11.93
N GLY A 8 8.29 -11.57 -13.24
CA GLY A 8 9.24 -11.12 -14.25
C GLY A 8 9.32 -9.60 -14.34
N GLN A 9 8.19 -8.90 -14.23
CA GLN A 9 8.16 -7.44 -14.20
C GLN A 9 8.80 -6.88 -12.93
N VAL A 10 8.58 -7.52 -11.77
CA VAL A 10 9.24 -7.15 -10.52
C VAL A 10 10.74 -7.38 -10.62
N GLN A 11 11.18 -8.52 -11.15
CA GLN A 11 12.60 -8.82 -11.36
C GLN A 11 13.29 -7.74 -12.19
N ALA A 12 12.69 -7.37 -13.33
CA ALA A 12 13.25 -6.38 -14.24
C ALA A 12 13.33 -4.98 -13.61
N ARG A 13 12.28 -4.56 -12.87
CA ARG A 13 12.24 -3.23 -12.25
C ARG A 13 13.13 -3.11 -11.02
N ALA A 14 13.15 -4.14 -10.16
CA ALA A 14 13.98 -4.17 -8.96
C ALA A 14 15.44 -4.58 -9.24
N GLN A 15 15.79 -4.91 -10.50
CA GLN A 15 17.11 -5.40 -10.90
C GLN A 15 17.58 -6.62 -10.10
N LEU A 16 16.65 -7.54 -9.85
CA LEU A 16 16.92 -8.71 -9.01
C LEU A 16 17.80 -9.73 -9.74
N PRO A 17 18.70 -10.42 -9.01
CA PRO A 17 19.70 -11.30 -9.60
C PRO A 17 19.09 -12.51 -10.31
N ASP A 18 17.95 -12.98 -9.83
CA ASP A 18 17.29 -14.18 -10.33
C ASP A 18 15.78 -14.17 -10.05
N ARG A 19 15.07 -15.13 -10.65
CA ARG A 19 13.62 -15.28 -10.50
C ARG A 19 13.21 -15.69 -9.08
N GLN A 20 14.02 -16.47 -8.37
CA GLN A 20 13.73 -16.89 -7.01
C GLN A 20 13.81 -15.71 -6.03
N ALA A 21 14.71 -14.75 -6.27
CA ALA A 21 14.75 -13.48 -5.56
C ALA A 21 13.45 -12.71 -5.81
N ALA A 22 13.02 -12.57 -7.06
CA ALA A 22 11.76 -11.89 -7.39
C ALA A 22 10.52 -12.54 -6.76
N GLU A 23 10.44 -13.88 -6.77
CA GLU A 23 9.35 -14.61 -6.11
C GLU A 23 9.35 -14.40 -4.59
N ARG A 24 10.53 -14.37 -3.95
CA ARG A 24 10.68 -14.06 -2.53
C ARG A 24 10.26 -12.62 -2.21
N THR A 25 10.70 -11.65 -3.00
CA THR A 25 10.33 -10.23 -2.86
C THR A 25 8.82 -10.04 -2.98
N VAL A 26 8.20 -10.64 -4.01
CA VAL A 26 6.75 -10.58 -4.23
C VAL A 26 6.01 -11.17 -3.02
N ARG A 27 6.42 -12.36 -2.57
CA ARG A 27 5.82 -13.02 -1.41
C ARG A 27 5.96 -12.20 -0.14
N ALA A 28 7.17 -11.75 0.19
CA ALA A 28 7.47 -11.00 1.39
C ALA A 28 6.68 -9.67 1.45
N THR A 29 6.60 -8.97 0.32
CA THR A 29 5.86 -7.71 0.22
C THR A 29 4.35 -7.94 0.35
N LEU A 30 3.80 -8.98 -0.29
CA LEU A 30 2.38 -9.33 -0.19
C LEU A 30 1.98 -9.79 1.22
N GLU A 31 2.81 -10.57 1.90
CA GLU A 31 2.59 -10.97 3.30
C GLU A 31 2.59 -9.73 4.21
N THR A 32 3.59 -8.86 4.06
CA THR A 32 3.69 -7.62 4.85
C THR A 32 2.53 -6.67 4.56
N LEU A 33 2.09 -6.58 3.31
CA LEU A 33 0.95 -5.76 2.92
C LEU A 33 -0.36 -6.30 3.53
N ALA A 34 -0.56 -7.62 3.50
CA ALA A 34 -1.72 -8.27 4.10
C ALA A 34 -1.76 -8.12 5.62
N GLU A 35 -0.62 -8.09 6.29
CA GLU A 35 -0.52 -7.76 7.72
C GLU A 35 -0.89 -6.30 7.97
N ARG A 36 -0.59 -5.38 7.04
CA ARG A 36 -0.79 -3.95 7.28
C ARG A 36 -2.21 -3.46 7.00
N ILE A 37 -2.90 -4.02 6.01
CA ILE A 37 -4.22 -3.55 5.58
C ILE A 37 -5.35 -4.31 6.30
N PRO A 38 -6.58 -3.76 6.35
CA PRO A 38 -7.73 -4.49 6.85
C PRO A 38 -7.91 -5.82 6.12
N GLY A 39 -8.21 -6.89 6.86
CA GLY A 39 -8.32 -8.25 6.30
C GLY A 39 -9.37 -8.37 5.19
N GLY A 40 -10.47 -7.60 5.25
CA GLY A 40 -11.45 -7.55 4.16
C GLY A 40 -10.88 -6.94 2.87
N LEU A 41 -10.01 -5.94 2.99
CA LEU A 41 -9.32 -5.34 1.86
C LEU A 41 -8.24 -6.27 1.30
N ALA A 42 -7.53 -6.99 2.18
CA ALA A 42 -6.60 -8.04 1.78
C ALA A 42 -7.30 -9.16 1.00
N ASP A 43 -8.51 -9.56 1.39
CA ASP A 43 -9.31 -10.56 0.69
C ASP A 43 -9.68 -10.09 -0.73
N HIS A 44 -10.14 -8.83 -0.86
CA HIS A 44 -10.40 -8.23 -2.17
C HIS A 44 -9.15 -8.16 -3.06
N LEU A 45 -8.00 -7.81 -2.48
CA LEU A 45 -6.71 -7.81 -3.21
C LEU A 45 -6.35 -9.23 -3.68
N ALA A 46 -6.48 -10.23 -2.82
CA ALA A 46 -6.22 -11.63 -3.17
C ALA A 46 -7.16 -12.16 -4.26
N ALA A 47 -8.40 -11.65 -4.36
CA ALA A 47 -9.35 -12.04 -5.39
C ALA A 47 -8.98 -11.52 -6.79
N GLN A 48 -8.21 -10.44 -6.88
CA GLN A 48 -7.75 -9.86 -8.15
C GLN A 48 -6.40 -10.41 -8.62
N LEU A 49 -5.62 -10.97 -7.70
CA LEU A 49 -4.30 -11.47 -7.99
C LEU A 49 -4.31 -12.91 -8.53
N PRO A 50 -3.32 -13.27 -9.36
CA PRO A 50 -3.14 -14.66 -9.77
C PRO A 50 -2.86 -15.55 -8.55
N ALA A 51 -3.25 -16.83 -8.62
CA ALA A 51 -3.22 -17.75 -7.48
C ALA A 51 -1.88 -17.77 -6.71
N GLY A 52 -0.74 -17.71 -7.42
CA GLY A 52 0.59 -17.66 -6.80
C GLY A 52 0.87 -16.40 -5.97
N ALA A 53 0.23 -15.27 -6.29
CA ALA A 53 0.31 -14.02 -5.53
C ALA A 53 -0.84 -13.87 -4.51
N ALA A 54 -1.97 -14.54 -4.72
CA ALA A 54 -3.06 -14.56 -3.74
C ALA A 54 -2.71 -15.43 -2.51
N GLU A 55 -1.95 -16.50 -2.71
CA GLU A 55 -1.61 -17.49 -1.69
C GLU A 55 -0.89 -16.91 -0.44
N PRO A 56 0.13 -16.04 -0.57
CA PRO A 56 0.75 -15.40 0.60
C PRO A 56 -0.22 -14.52 1.40
N ILE A 57 -1.12 -13.79 0.73
CA ILE A 57 -2.15 -12.98 1.40
C ILE A 57 -3.11 -13.89 2.19
N ARG A 58 -3.63 -14.93 1.54
CA ARG A 58 -4.57 -15.88 2.15
C ARG A 58 -3.97 -16.56 3.38
N ARG A 59 -2.67 -16.87 3.33
CA ARG A 59 -1.92 -17.41 4.47
C ARG A 59 -1.98 -16.45 5.65
N VAL A 60 -1.67 -15.16 5.46
CA VAL A 60 -1.72 -14.16 6.54
C VAL A 60 -3.11 -14.04 7.14
N ILE A 61 -4.15 -13.95 6.29
CA ILE A 61 -5.55 -13.87 6.74
C ILE A 61 -5.93 -15.09 7.60
N ALA A 62 -5.47 -16.28 7.21
CA ALA A 62 -5.73 -17.53 7.94
C ALA A 62 -4.90 -17.68 9.22
N SER A 63 -3.69 -17.12 9.25
CA SER A 63 -2.69 -17.29 10.31
C SER A 63 -2.88 -16.38 11.53
N HIS A 64 -3.98 -15.62 11.66
CA HIS A 64 -4.19 -14.77 12.83
C HIS A 64 -4.45 -15.60 14.10
N GLU A 65 -3.36 -16.04 14.73
CA GLU A 65 -3.29 -16.58 16.07
C GLU A 65 -3.66 -15.46 17.06
N GLY A 66 -4.73 -15.67 17.82
CA GLY A 66 -5.25 -14.66 18.74
C GLY A 66 -6.67 -14.97 19.17
N SER A 67 -7.15 -14.25 20.20
CA SER A 67 -8.54 -14.35 20.64
C SER A 67 -9.50 -13.88 19.52
N PRO A 68 -10.78 -14.32 19.53
CA PRO A 68 -11.75 -13.95 18.49
C PRO A 68 -11.88 -12.44 18.26
N GLU A 69 -11.77 -11.67 19.34
CA GLU A 69 -11.78 -10.20 19.39
C GLU A 69 -10.52 -9.57 18.78
N GLN A 70 -9.33 -10.13 19.01
CA GLN A 70 -8.09 -9.68 18.35
C GLN A 70 -8.15 -9.96 16.84
N ARG A 71 -8.69 -11.11 16.44
CA ARG A 71 -8.95 -11.45 15.03
C ARG A 71 -9.93 -10.49 14.37
N ALA A 72 -10.98 -10.07 15.07
CA ALA A 72 -11.92 -9.07 14.56
C ALA A 72 -11.25 -7.70 14.40
N HIS A 73 -10.53 -7.23 15.42
CA HIS A 73 -9.81 -5.96 15.37
C HIS A 73 -8.76 -5.93 14.25
N HIS A 74 -8.02 -7.02 14.05
CA HIS A 74 -7.06 -7.12 12.96
C HIS A 74 -7.76 -7.07 11.59
N ARG A 75 -8.88 -7.78 11.43
CA ARG A 75 -9.67 -7.70 10.19
C ARG A 75 -10.16 -6.29 9.88
N ASP A 76 -10.48 -5.49 10.89
CA ASP A 76 -11.00 -4.14 10.70
C ASP A 76 -9.90 -3.08 10.49
N HIS A 77 -8.68 -3.30 11.01
CA HIS A 77 -7.67 -2.24 11.10
C HIS A 77 -6.28 -2.57 10.55
N GLY A 78 -5.93 -3.84 10.34
CA GLY A 78 -4.54 -4.22 10.05
C GLY A 78 -3.62 -4.09 11.28
N GLU A 79 -2.40 -4.61 11.17
CA GLU A 79 -1.33 -4.36 12.14
C GLU A 79 -0.83 -2.91 12.09
N ARG A 80 -0.39 -2.39 13.23
CA ARG A 80 0.02 -1.00 13.37
C ARG A 80 1.54 -0.86 13.22
N PHE A 81 2.00 -0.67 11.98
CA PHE A 81 3.39 -0.32 11.71
C PHE A 81 3.56 0.69 10.55
N GLY A 82 4.64 1.47 10.59
CA GLY A 82 5.01 2.46 9.57
C GLY A 82 6.06 1.94 8.58
N LEU A 83 6.69 2.85 7.82
CA LEU A 83 7.66 2.51 6.77
C LEU A 83 8.83 1.65 7.27
N THR A 84 9.46 2.02 8.38
CA THR A 84 10.57 1.24 8.96
C THR A 84 10.15 -0.18 9.31
N GLY A 85 8.96 -0.35 9.90
CA GLY A 85 8.43 -1.68 10.24
C GLY A 85 8.00 -2.48 9.01
N PHE A 86 7.65 -1.82 7.92
CA PHE A 86 7.34 -2.45 6.63
C PHE A 86 8.62 -2.92 5.95
N ALA A 87 9.61 -2.03 5.83
CA ALA A 87 10.92 -2.33 5.24
C ALA A 87 11.67 -3.41 6.02
N GLY A 88 11.73 -3.31 7.35
CA GLY A 88 12.41 -4.30 8.20
C GLY A 88 11.78 -5.70 8.12
N ARG A 89 10.45 -5.78 7.99
CA ARG A 89 9.73 -7.04 7.79
C ARG A 89 10.00 -7.68 6.44
N ILE A 90 10.09 -6.87 5.37
CA ILE A 90 10.46 -7.37 4.05
C ILE A 90 11.91 -7.82 4.07
N ALA A 91 12.83 -6.95 4.51
CA ALA A 91 14.26 -7.21 4.63
C ALA A 91 14.55 -8.52 5.38
N TRP A 92 13.87 -8.74 6.51
CA TRP A 92 14.00 -9.99 7.27
C TRP A 92 13.54 -11.23 6.48
N ARG A 93 12.46 -11.13 5.69
CA ARG A 93 11.94 -12.25 4.88
C ARG A 93 12.76 -12.55 3.63
N ILE A 94 13.41 -11.55 3.04
CA ILE A 94 14.25 -11.71 1.84
C ILE A 94 15.74 -11.86 2.16
N GLU A 95 16.11 -11.79 3.45
CA GLU A 95 17.49 -11.82 3.94
C GLU A 95 18.36 -10.70 3.33
N SER A 96 17.81 -9.50 3.25
CA SER A 96 18.45 -8.33 2.63
C SER A 96 18.44 -7.12 3.58
N THR A 97 18.97 -5.99 3.10
CA THR A 97 18.95 -4.72 3.84
C THR A 97 17.60 -4.01 3.73
N GLU A 98 17.30 -3.09 4.67
CA GLU A 98 16.09 -2.25 4.59
C GLU A 98 16.08 -1.37 3.34
N GLU A 99 17.26 -0.90 2.91
CA GLU A 99 17.39 -0.08 1.69
C GLU A 99 17.03 -0.87 0.42
N GLU A 100 17.44 -2.13 0.33
CA GLU A 100 17.05 -3.04 -0.74
C GLU A 100 15.56 -3.33 -0.69
N ALA A 101 15.03 -3.65 0.50
CA ALA A 101 13.61 -3.90 0.70
C ALA A 101 12.74 -2.70 0.27
N ILE A 102 13.18 -1.47 0.53
CA ILE A 102 12.50 -0.24 0.08
C ILE A 102 12.48 -0.16 -1.44
N ARG A 103 13.63 -0.35 -2.11
CA ARG A 103 13.73 -0.31 -3.58
C ARG A 103 12.86 -1.38 -4.23
N GLU A 104 12.92 -2.59 -3.70
CA GLU A 104 12.15 -3.72 -4.15
C GLU A 104 10.64 -3.53 -3.96
N ALA A 105 10.23 -2.97 -2.81
CA ALA A 105 8.83 -2.67 -2.54
C ALA A 105 8.28 -1.61 -3.50
N MET A 106 9.04 -0.56 -3.81
CA MET A 106 8.64 0.45 -4.82
C MET A 106 8.42 -0.20 -6.19
N ALA A 107 9.38 -1.00 -6.65
CA ALA A 107 9.26 -1.73 -7.90
C ALA A 107 8.05 -2.68 -7.92
N PHE A 108 7.74 -3.31 -6.79
CA PHE A 108 6.56 -4.15 -6.64
C PHE A 108 5.24 -3.34 -6.72
N PHE A 109 5.14 -2.20 -6.05
CA PHE A 109 3.92 -1.37 -6.07
C PHE A 109 3.59 -0.84 -7.47
N GLU A 110 4.60 -0.51 -8.27
CA GLU A 110 4.45 -0.15 -9.70
C GLU A 110 3.80 -1.28 -10.52
N VAL A 111 4.27 -2.51 -10.30
CA VAL A 111 3.71 -3.68 -10.99
C VAL A 111 2.31 -4.00 -10.47
N LEU A 112 2.09 -3.85 -9.17
CA LEU A 112 0.81 -4.11 -8.53
C LEU A 112 -0.27 -3.13 -9.01
N ASP A 113 0.04 -1.84 -9.17
CA ASP A 113 -0.89 -0.83 -9.70
C ASP A 113 -1.33 -1.16 -11.14
N SER A 114 -0.45 -1.79 -11.93
CA SER A 114 -0.80 -2.29 -13.28
C SER A 114 -1.57 -3.62 -13.27
N ALA A 115 -1.53 -4.37 -12.16
CA ALA A 115 -2.10 -5.71 -12.06
C ALA A 115 -3.51 -5.76 -11.46
N VAL A 116 -3.92 -4.70 -10.77
CA VAL A 116 -5.14 -4.62 -9.95
C VAL A 116 -5.99 -3.45 -10.41
N ASP A 117 -7.31 -3.55 -10.26
CA ASP A 117 -8.20 -2.44 -10.58
C ASP A 117 -7.83 -1.14 -9.82
N PRO A 118 -7.89 0.02 -10.49
CA PRO A 118 -7.45 1.29 -9.91
C PRO A 118 -8.27 1.70 -8.69
N GLU A 119 -9.58 1.38 -8.65
CA GLU A 119 -10.44 1.68 -7.50
C GLU A 119 -10.05 0.86 -6.26
N LEU A 120 -9.65 -0.40 -6.46
CA LEU A 120 -9.18 -1.24 -5.37
C LEU A 120 -7.82 -0.75 -4.85
N MET A 121 -6.92 -0.37 -5.75
CA MET A 121 -5.63 0.21 -5.35
C MET A 121 -5.78 1.51 -4.56
N GLU A 122 -6.71 2.40 -4.93
CA GLU A 122 -7.02 3.59 -4.14
C GLU A 122 -7.45 3.25 -2.70
N LYS A 123 -8.28 2.20 -2.52
CA LYS A 123 -8.67 1.74 -1.18
C LYS A 123 -7.47 1.18 -0.41
N VAL A 124 -6.60 0.40 -1.06
CA VAL A 124 -5.37 -0.12 -0.46
C VAL A 124 -4.47 1.03 0.00
N TYR A 125 -4.28 2.05 -0.82
CA TYR A 125 -3.46 3.22 -0.49
C TYR A 125 -4.08 4.07 0.62
N GLY A 126 -5.41 4.22 0.62
CA GLY A 126 -6.14 4.89 1.68
C GLY A 126 -5.95 4.24 3.05
N ALA A 127 -5.82 2.90 3.08
CA ALA A 127 -5.57 2.14 4.30
C ALA A 127 -4.10 2.20 4.77
N LEU A 128 -3.16 2.58 3.91
CA LEU A 128 -1.75 2.69 4.25
C LEU A 128 -1.43 4.02 4.96
N PRO A 129 -0.56 3.99 6.00
CA PRO A 129 -0.09 5.19 6.68
C PRO A 129 0.78 6.03 5.75
N HIS A 130 0.82 7.35 6.01
CA HIS A 130 1.46 8.33 5.14
C HIS A 130 2.93 7.99 4.82
N ASP A 131 3.69 7.48 5.79
CA ASP A 131 5.09 7.12 5.59
C ASP A 131 5.29 6.01 4.55
N ILE A 132 4.36 5.04 4.47
CA ILE A 132 4.39 3.94 3.48
C ILE A 132 3.95 4.47 2.11
N ARG A 133 3.14 5.53 2.05
CA ARG A 133 2.71 6.13 0.78
C ARG A 133 3.86 6.69 -0.05
N GLY A 134 5.00 6.98 0.57
CA GLY A 134 6.24 7.34 -0.13
C GLY A 134 6.81 6.21 -1.00
N LEU A 135 6.34 4.97 -0.86
CA LEU A 135 6.72 3.84 -1.71
C LEU A 135 5.82 3.66 -2.95
N LEU A 136 4.77 4.46 -3.07
CA LEU A 136 3.76 4.32 -4.12
C LEU A 136 4.22 4.97 -5.43
N PRO A 137 3.68 4.52 -6.57
CA PRO A 137 3.96 5.14 -7.87
C PRO A 137 3.74 6.65 -7.85
N GLU A 138 4.58 7.41 -8.56
CA GLU A 138 4.52 8.89 -8.57
C GLU A 138 3.14 9.41 -8.98
N ALA A 139 2.45 8.73 -9.92
CA ALA A 139 1.09 9.05 -10.35
C ALA A 139 0.07 9.07 -9.19
N ARG A 140 0.37 8.37 -8.09
CA ARG A 140 -0.48 8.22 -6.89
C ARG A 140 0.03 9.04 -5.72
N ALA A 141 1.33 9.28 -5.62
CA ALA A 141 1.95 10.09 -4.57
C ALA A 141 1.44 11.55 -4.58
N VAL A 142 1.15 12.10 -5.76
CA VAL A 142 0.68 13.49 -5.93
C VAL A 142 -0.74 13.72 -5.37
N GLN A 143 -1.62 12.72 -5.45
CA GLN A 143 -3.03 12.87 -5.02
C GLN A 143 -3.19 13.01 -3.49
N SER A 144 -2.19 12.63 -2.69
CA SER A 144 -2.21 12.81 -1.23
C SER A 144 -1.81 14.23 -0.78
N GLY A 145 -1.27 15.06 -1.67
CA GLY A 145 -0.77 16.41 -1.38
C GLY A 145 -1.76 17.56 -1.63
N GLU A 146 -2.90 17.31 -2.29
CA GLU A 146 -3.82 18.38 -2.71
C GLU A 146 -5.08 18.56 -1.82
N ALA A 147 -5.20 17.81 -0.71
CA ALA A 147 -6.27 18.01 0.25
C ALA A 147 -5.87 19.00 1.36
N GLY A 148 -5.55 20.25 1.00
CA GLY A 148 -5.34 21.27 2.03
C GLY A 148 -4.62 22.55 1.61
N THR A 149 -5.08 23.26 0.58
CA THR A 149 -4.91 24.73 0.49
C THR A 149 -5.83 25.24 -0.63
N GLY A 150 -6.86 26.01 -0.27
CA GLY A 150 -7.61 26.76 -1.27
C GLY A 150 -9.09 26.95 -0.96
N ASN A 151 -9.44 27.63 0.15
CA ASN A 151 -10.49 28.63 0.10
C ASN A 151 -10.51 29.50 1.36
N ALA A 152 -9.94 30.70 1.29
CA ALA A 152 -10.28 31.82 2.17
C ALA A 152 -9.72 33.13 1.58
N GLU A 153 -10.17 33.51 0.39
CA GLU A 153 -10.05 34.89 -0.05
C GLU A 153 -11.39 35.44 -0.53
N ALA A 154 -11.72 36.58 0.09
CA ALA A 154 -12.57 37.67 -0.40
C ALA A 154 -14.09 37.42 -0.53
N GLY A 155 -14.85 38.10 0.32
CA GLY A 155 -16.29 38.23 0.09
C GLY A 155 -17.12 38.99 1.12
N GLU A 156 -16.62 40.06 1.77
CA GLU A 156 -17.53 40.98 2.49
C GLU A 156 -17.26 42.43 2.07
N ALA A 157 -17.95 42.81 0.99
CA ALA A 157 -18.32 44.17 0.67
C ALA A 157 -19.81 44.37 0.99
N GLU A 158 -20.21 45.64 1.18
CA GLU A 158 -21.54 46.19 1.50
C GLU A 158 -21.82 46.36 3.02
N GLY A 159 -22.14 47.54 3.55
CA GLY A 159 -22.41 48.84 2.96
C GLY A 159 -23.24 49.71 3.93
N ARG A 160 -23.38 51.01 3.58
CA ARG A 160 -24.36 52.01 4.09
C ARG A 160 -24.01 52.64 5.45
N GLY A 161 -24.11 53.94 5.72
CA GLY A 161 -24.54 55.19 5.08
C GLY A 161 -24.20 56.30 6.11
N GLY A 162 -23.88 57.55 5.79
CA GLY A 162 -24.70 58.51 5.08
C GLY A 162 -25.50 59.40 6.06
N ALA A 163 -25.13 60.69 6.15
CA ALA A 163 -25.80 61.84 6.81
C ALA A 163 -25.74 61.87 8.36
N GLY A 164 -25.46 62.97 9.07
CA GLY A 164 -25.64 64.40 8.76
C GLY A 164 -26.55 64.98 9.85
N GLY A 165 -26.05 65.94 10.64
CA GLY A 165 -26.81 66.63 11.71
C GLY A 165 -25.95 67.08 12.87
#